data_AF-A0A448XSI7-F1
#
_entry.id   AF-A0A448XSI7-F1
#
_cell.length_a   1.000
_cell.length_b   1.000
_cell.length_c   1.000
_cell.angle_alpha   90.00
_cell.angle_beta   90.00
_cell.angle_gamma   90.00
#
_symmetry.space_group_name_H-M   'P 1'
#
loop_
_entity.id
_entity.type
_entity.pdbx_description
1 polymer ?
#
loop_
_entity_poly.entity_id
_entity_poly.type
_entity_poly.pdbx_seq_one_letter_code
_entity_poly.pdbx_strand_id
1 'polypeptide(L)'
;MLLALLVRRDGDFNLHRGCLVAFLVVKVNGVFHRDEMDEILGTLAGTYHREFPKLPFETEHVADYYVDRVKRNMHIVLCFSPVGEKFRQRALSFPGLIAGCTIDWFHSWPREALVAVGQHVLADFPPCQLGEPQMAASCVQAVASMHNRVVEVCKLFMQQYRRSYHVTPKSYLFFLSGCKEVSLPSLG
;
A
#
# COMPACT_ATOMS: atom_id res chain seq x y z
N MET A 1 0.97 10.57 6.50
CA MET A 1 0.72 9.20 6.96
C MET A 1 -0.21 8.56 5.95
N LEU A 2 0.23 7.49 5.31
CA LEU A 2 -0.59 6.70 4.39
C LEU A 2 -1.03 5.43 5.13
N LEU A 3 -2.22 4.94 4.82
CA LEU A 3 -2.72 3.66 5.31
C LEU A 3 -2.83 2.74 4.09
N ALA A 4 -2.13 1.60 4.09
CA ALA A 4 -2.48 0.55 3.15
C ALA A 4 -3.30 -0.49 3.90
N LEU A 5 -4.51 -0.74 3.42
CA LEU A 5 -5.29 -1.90 3.80
C LEU A 5 -4.89 -3.01 2.84
N LEU A 6 -4.12 -3.98 3.34
CA LEU A 6 -3.74 -5.16 2.59
C LEU A 6 -4.74 -6.26 2.95
N VAL A 7 -5.49 -6.75 1.97
CA VAL A 7 -6.34 -7.93 2.17
C VAL A 7 -5.42 -9.15 2.29
N ARG A 8 -4.95 -9.49 3.50
CA ARG A 8 -4.14 -10.70 3.77
C ARG A 8 -4.97 -11.78 4.46
N ARG A 9 -4.52 -13.00 4.24
CA ARG A 9 -5.27 -14.26 4.12
C ARG A 9 -5.39 -15.07 5.43
N ASP A 10 -4.96 -14.56 6.58
CA ASP A 10 -4.70 -15.47 7.70
C ASP A 10 -5.90 -15.62 8.65
N GLY A 11 -6.59 -16.75 8.52
CA GLY A 11 -7.53 -17.29 9.51
C GLY A 11 -8.90 -17.60 8.95
N ASP A 12 -9.47 -18.75 9.33
CA ASP A 12 -10.84 -19.20 9.04
C ASP A 12 -11.86 -18.08 9.26
N PHE A 13 -12.16 -17.33 8.19
CA PHE A 13 -13.28 -16.40 8.19
C PHE A 13 -14.56 -17.21 8.03
N ASN A 14 -15.07 -17.66 9.18
CA ASN A 14 -16.44 -18.13 9.33
C ASN A 14 -17.37 -17.16 8.60
N LEU A 15 -18.05 -17.67 7.57
CA LEU A 15 -18.82 -16.96 6.55
C LEU A 15 -20.02 -16.17 7.09
N HIS A 16 -20.21 -16.13 8.42
CA HIS A 16 -21.41 -15.58 9.03
C HIS A 16 -21.46 -14.05 9.12
N ARG A 17 -20.37 -13.34 8.82
CA ARG A 17 -20.31 -11.87 8.88
C ARG A 17 -19.51 -11.25 7.73
N GLY A 18 -20.18 -11.10 6.58
CA GLY A 18 -20.00 -10.04 5.60
C GLY A 18 -18.62 -9.39 5.42
N CYS A 19 -17.55 -10.17 5.18
CA CYS A 19 -16.28 -9.59 4.74
C CYS A 19 -16.40 -9.07 3.30
N LEU A 20 -15.96 -7.83 3.06
CA LEU A 20 -16.16 -7.15 1.78
C LEU A 20 -15.42 -7.81 0.61
N VAL A 21 -14.45 -8.67 0.90
CA VAL A 21 -13.68 -9.43 -0.09
C VAL A 21 -14.52 -10.56 -0.70
N ALA A 22 -15.44 -11.15 0.08
CA ALA A 22 -16.46 -12.04 -0.46
C ALA A 22 -17.56 -11.25 -1.21
N PHE A 23 -17.83 -10.00 -0.80
CA PHE A 23 -18.74 -9.11 -1.52
C PHE A 23 -18.17 -8.70 -2.89
N LEU A 24 -16.98 -8.10 -2.93
CA LEU A 24 -16.37 -7.54 -4.15
C LEU A 24 -16.16 -8.55 -5.27
N VAL A 25 -16.02 -9.83 -4.93
CA VAL A 25 -15.55 -10.82 -5.90
C VAL A 25 -16.54 -11.95 -6.17
N VAL A 26 -17.51 -12.20 -5.30
CA VAL A 26 -18.29 -13.44 -5.37
C VAL A 26 -19.78 -13.27 -5.10
N LYS A 27 -20.19 -12.29 -4.29
CA LYS A 27 -21.59 -12.17 -3.82
C LYS A 27 -22.15 -10.76 -3.94
N VAL A 28 -21.64 -9.94 -4.84
CA VAL A 28 -22.42 -8.80 -5.34
C VAL A 28 -23.34 -9.35 -6.42
N ASN A 29 -24.62 -9.52 -6.07
CA ASN A 29 -25.67 -9.61 -7.09
C ASN A 29 -25.50 -8.42 -8.04
N GLY A 30 -25.18 -8.70 -9.32
CA GLY A 30 -25.08 -7.69 -10.36
C GLY A 30 -23.66 -7.27 -10.81
N VAL A 31 -22.59 -7.97 -10.42
CA VAL A 31 -21.27 -7.79 -11.09
C VAL A 31 -21.23 -8.52 -12.44
N PHE A 32 -21.78 -9.73 -12.46
CA PHE A 32 -21.93 -10.54 -13.66
C PHE A 32 -23.42 -10.70 -13.97
N HIS A 33 -23.75 -10.66 -15.25
CA HIS A 33 -25.04 -11.13 -15.72
C HIS A 33 -25.15 -12.65 -15.54
N ARG A 34 -26.37 -13.19 -15.53
CA ARG A 34 -26.59 -14.63 -15.36
C ARG A 34 -25.84 -15.43 -16.42
N ASP A 35 -25.88 -14.98 -17.66
CA ASP A 35 -25.24 -15.66 -18.80
C ASP A 35 -23.71 -15.71 -18.66
N GLU A 36 -23.09 -14.63 -18.15
CA GLU A 36 -21.65 -14.57 -17.89
C GLU A 36 -21.23 -15.52 -16.76
N MET A 37 -22.07 -15.63 -15.71
CA MET A 37 -21.83 -16.59 -14.63
C MET A 37 -21.90 -18.02 -15.14
N ASP A 38 -22.89 -18.35 -15.98
CA ASP A 38 -23.05 -19.69 -16.55
C ASP A 38 -21.86 -20.05 -17.45
N GLU A 39 -21.32 -19.09 -18.21
CA GLU A 39 -20.10 -19.27 -19.02
C GLU A 39 -18.85 -19.53 -18.16
N ILE A 40 -18.67 -18.76 -17.08
CA ILE A 40 -17.56 -18.93 -16.14
C ILE A 40 -17.62 -20.30 -15.48
N LEU A 41 -18.79 -20.68 -14.96
CA LEU A 41 -18.99 -21.98 -14.29
C LEU A 41 -18.84 -23.14 -15.29
N GLY A 42 -19.34 -22.99 -16.51
CA GLY A 42 -19.17 -23.96 -17.59
C GLY A 42 -17.69 -24.20 -17.92
N THR A 43 -16.88 -23.15 -17.95
CA THR A 43 -15.43 -23.25 -18.17
C THR A 43 -14.72 -23.94 -17.00
N LEU A 44 -15.16 -23.69 -15.77
CA LEU A 44 -14.55 -24.25 -14.56
C LEU A 44 -14.97 -25.69 -14.27
N ALA A 45 -16.14 -26.12 -14.75
CA ALA A 45 -16.69 -27.46 -14.57
C ALA A 45 -15.69 -28.57 -14.94
N GLY A 46 -15.01 -28.43 -16.09
CA GLY A 46 -14.02 -29.40 -16.54
C GLY A 46 -12.78 -29.47 -15.62
N THR A 47 -12.38 -28.34 -15.02
CA THR A 47 -11.27 -28.33 -14.06
C THR A 47 -11.71 -28.92 -12.72
N TYR A 48 -12.90 -28.54 -12.24
CA TYR A 48 -13.48 -29.08 -11.01
C TYR A 48 -13.58 -30.60 -11.05
N HIS A 49 -14.08 -31.17 -12.16
CA HIS A 49 -14.19 -32.63 -12.30
C HIS A 49 -12.83 -33.35 -12.31
N ARG A 50 -11.79 -32.72 -12.85
CA ARG A 50 -10.42 -33.26 -12.82
C ARG A 50 -9.80 -33.21 -11.43
N GLU A 51 -10.03 -32.15 -10.67
CA GLU A 51 -9.49 -31.97 -9.32
C GLU A 51 -10.28 -32.76 -8.26
N PHE A 52 -11.59 -32.92 -8.45
CA PHE A 52 -12.50 -33.58 -7.51
C PHE A 52 -13.34 -34.69 -8.16
N PRO A 53 -12.71 -35.78 -8.66
CA PRO A 53 -13.42 -36.82 -9.43
C PRO A 53 -14.46 -37.62 -8.63
N LYS A 54 -14.43 -37.53 -7.29
CA LYS A 54 -15.33 -38.27 -6.39
C LYS A 54 -16.50 -37.44 -5.85
N LEU A 55 -16.51 -36.12 -6.08
CA LEU A 55 -17.57 -35.24 -5.60
C LEU A 55 -18.70 -35.15 -6.63
N PRO A 56 -19.97 -35.03 -6.19
CA PRO A 56 -21.09 -34.86 -7.08
C PRO A 56 -20.96 -33.56 -7.89
N PHE A 57 -21.29 -33.67 -9.18
CA PHE A 57 -21.26 -32.56 -10.12
C PHE A 57 -22.59 -31.82 -10.05
N GLU A 58 -22.64 -30.79 -9.21
CA GLU A 58 -23.75 -29.87 -9.11
C GLU A 58 -23.25 -28.45 -9.32
N THR A 59 -24.04 -27.60 -9.97
CA THR A 59 -23.68 -26.21 -10.28
C THR A 59 -23.28 -25.44 -9.02
N GLU A 60 -23.90 -25.74 -7.88
CA GLU A 60 -23.58 -25.14 -6.59
C GLU A 60 -22.14 -25.47 -6.15
N HIS A 61 -21.68 -26.71 -6.32
CA HIS A 61 -20.32 -27.10 -5.97
C HIS A 61 -19.26 -26.44 -6.87
N VAL A 62 -19.55 -26.28 -8.16
CA VAL A 62 -18.65 -25.59 -9.10
C VAL A 62 -18.60 -24.09 -8.78
N ALA A 63 -19.72 -23.51 -8.34
CA ALA A 63 -19.77 -22.13 -7.87
C ALA A 63 -18.92 -21.96 -6.61
N ASP A 64 -19.07 -22.81 -5.60
CA ASP A 64 -18.24 -22.77 -4.39
C ASP A 64 -16.75 -22.98 -4.70
N TYR A 65 -16.43 -23.87 -5.65
CA TYR A 65 -15.06 -24.04 -6.15
C TYR A 65 -14.52 -22.77 -6.81
N TYR A 66 -15.31 -22.07 -7.62
CA TYR A 66 -14.95 -20.77 -8.18
C TYR A 66 -14.65 -19.76 -7.06
N VAL A 67 -15.56 -19.64 -6.08
CA VAL A 67 -15.41 -18.74 -4.93
C VAL A 67 -14.08 -18.98 -4.21
N ASP A 68 -13.81 -20.24 -3.89
CA ASP A 68 -12.60 -20.63 -3.16
C ASP A 68 -11.35 -20.34 -4.00
N ARG A 69 -11.37 -20.69 -5.29
CA ARG A 69 -10.25 -20.42 -6.18
C ARG A 69 -9.96 -18.93 -6.32
N VAL A 70 -10.99 -18.08 -6.41
CA VAL A 70 -10.76 -16.64 -6.51
C VAL A 70 -10.24 -16.08 -5.19
N LYS A 71 -10.80 -16.49 -4.04
CA LYS A 71 -10.27 -16.11 -2.71
C LYS A 71 -8.79 -16.50 -2.54
N ARG A 72 -8.38 -17.63 -3.12
CA ARG A 72 -6.99 -18.11 -3.02
C ARG A 72 -6.01 -17.38 -3.93
N ASN A 73 -6.47 -16.78 -5.03
CA ASN A 73 -5.58 -16.25 -6.08
C ASN A 73 -5.72 -14.73 -6.28
N MET A 74 -6.79 -14.10 -5.79
CA MET A 74 -6.99 -12.67 -5.92
C MET A 74 -6.53 -11.92 -4.66
N HIS A 75 -5.51 -11.09 -4.83
CA HIS A 75 -5.00 -10.22 -3.77
C HIS A 75 -5.30 -8.75 -4.14
N ILE A 76 -5.99 -8.05 -3.24
CA ILE A 76 -6.35 -6.65 -3.42
C ILE A 76 -5.65 -5.82 -2.34
N VAL A 77 -4.98 -4.75 -2.77
CA VAL A 77 -4.37 -3.76 -1.87
C VAL A 77 -5.09 -2.43 -2.07
N LEU A 78 -5.66 -1.90 -0.99
CA LEU A 78 -6.36 -0.62 -1.01
C LEU A 78 -5.56 0.42 -0.23
N CYS A 79 -5.11 1.47 -0.93
CA CYS A 79 -4.34 2.54 -0.32
C CYS A 79 -5.25 3.74 -0.02
N PHE A 80 -5.37 4.09 1.26
CA PHE A 80 -6.17 5.22 1.72
C PHE A 80 -5.30 6.24 2.45
N SER A 81 -5.68 7.52 2.37
CA SER A 81 -5.21 8.50 3.34
C SER A 81 -6.09 8.42 4.59
N PRO A 82 -5.55 8.15 5.79
CA PRO A 82 -6.30 8.21 7.04
C PRO A 82 -6.63 9.65 7.45
N VAL A 83 -6.10 10.65 6.73
CA VAL A 83 -6.32 12.07 7.04
C VAL A 83 -7.68 12.50 6.49
N GLY A 84 -8.55 12.94 7.41
CA GLY A 84 -9.86 13.52 7.11
C GLY A 84 -11.05 12.57 7.32
N GLU A 85 -12.25 13.15 7.38
CA GLU A 85 -13.47 12.44 7.77
C GLU A 85 -13.94 11.40 6.74
N LYS A 86 -13.58 11.57 5.46
CA LYS A 86 -14.00 10.67 4.37
C LYS A 86 -13.55 9.23 4.55
N PHE A 87 -12.36 9.00 5.10
CA PHE A 87 -11.90 7.63 5.37
C PHE A 87 -12.72 6.99 6.49
N ARG A 88 -12.92 7.73 7.59
CA ARG A 88 -13.75 7.30 8.72
C ARG A 88 -15.17 6.97 8.30
N GLN A 89 -15.82 7.84 7.54
CA GLN A 89 -17.18 7.59 7.02
C GLN A 89 -17.24 6.31 6.18
N ARG A 90 -16.28 6.10 5.27
CA ARG A 90 -16.22 4.88 4.46
C ARG A 90 -15.94 3.62 5.29
N ALA A 91 -15.05 3.71 6.28
CA ALA A 91 -14.79 2.60 7.20
C ALA A 91 -16.04 2.22 8.01
N LEU A 92 -16.84 3.21 8.43
CA LEU A 92 -18.11 2.99 9.14
C LEU A 92 -19.21 2.44 8.22
N SER A 93 -19.28 2.91 6.96
CA SER A 93 -20.23 2.38 5.97
C SER A 93 -19.93 0.94 5.56
N PHE A 94 -18.66 0.52 5.66
CA PHE A 94 -18.19 -0.79 5.19
C PHE A 94 -17.35 -1.51 6.25
N PRO A 95 -17.93 -1.90 7.41
CA PRO A 95 -17.18 -2.51 8.52
C PRO A 95 -16.51 -3.82 8.12
N GLY A 96 -17.14 -4.58 7.22
CA GLY A 96 -16.59 -5.81 6.66
C GLY A 96 -15.34 -5.64 5.80
N LEU A 97 -15.05 -4.41 5.35
CA LEU A 97 -13.80 -4.11 4.66
C LEU A 97 -12.66 -4.05 5.67
N ILE A 98 -12.88 -3.38 6.81
CA ILE A 98 -11.84 -3.21 7.82
C ILE A 98 -11.60 -4.53 8.57
N ALA A 99 -12.66 -5.27 8.90
CA ALA A 99 -12.56 -6.53 9.64
C ALA A 99 -11.89 -7.66 8.83
N GLY A 100 -12.02 -7.64 7.50
CA GLY A 100 -11.45 -8.65 6.60
C GLY A 100 -10.10 -8.28 6.00
N CYS A 101 -9.50 -7.17 6.41
CA CYS A 101 -8.19 -6.72 5.93
C CYS A 101 -7.16 -6.70 7.04
N THR A 102 -5.90 -6.91 6.66
CA THR A 102 -4.74 -6.56 7.48
C THR A 102 -4.43 -5.08 7.25
N ILE A 103 -4.25 -4.35 8.35
CA ILE A 103 -3.96 -2.92 8.30
C ILE A 103 -2.44 -2.72 8.39
N ASP A 104 -1.85 -2.08 7.39
CA ASP A 104 -0.44 -1.69 7.38
C ASP A 104 -0.30 -0.16 7.42
N TRP A 105 0.45 0.33 8.42
CA TRP A 105 0.57 1.74 8.75
C TRP A 105 1.89 2.31 8.21
N PHE A 106 1.80 3.23 7.24
CA PHE A 106 2.96 3.93 6.70
C PHE A 106 3.26 5.16 7.53
N HIS A 107 4.22 4.99 8.43
CA HIS A 107 4.78 6.04 9.26
C HIS A 107 5.78 6.90 8.47
N SER A 108 6.05 8.10 9.00
CA SER A 108 7.18 8.89 8.51
C SER A 108 8.48 8.11 8.69
N TRP A 109 9.42 8.29 7.77
CA TRP A 109 10.71 7.62 7.86
C TRP A 109 11.47 8.05 9.13
N PRO A 110 11.95 7.09 9.93
CA PRO A 110 12.83 7.41 11.05
C PRO A 110 14.17 7.95 10.56
N ARG A 111 14.95 8.55 11.46
CA ARG A 111 16.23 9.19 11.10
C ARG A 111 17.19 8.21 10.43
N GLU A 112 17.21 6.97 10.90
CA GLU A 112 18.05 5.89 10.40
C GLU A 112 17.69 5.55 8.94
N ALA A 113 16.40 5.53 8.62
CA ALA A 113 15.93 5.30 7.25
C ALA A 113 16.28 6.48 6.33
N LEU A 114 16.16 7.72 6.82
CA LEU A 114 16.59 8.91 6.06
C LEU A 114 18.08 8.85 5.74
N VAL A 115 18.92 8.47 6.72
CA VAL A 115 20.36 8.29 6.53
C VAL A 115 20.65 7.18 5.53
N ALA A 116 20.04 6.00 5.66
CA ALA A 116 20.26 4.88 4.75
C ALA A 116 19.86 5.21 3.31
N VAL A 117 18.71 5.86 3.13
CA VAL A 117 18.27 6.33 1.81
C VAL A 117 19.20 7.42 1.28
N GLY A 118 19.63 8.36 2.12
CA GLY A 118 20.58 9.39 1.77
C GLY A 118 21.92 8.80 1.32
N GLN A 119 22.46 7.80 2.02
CA GLN A 119 23.68 7.07 1.62
C GLN A 119 23.51 6.43 0.25
N HIS A 120 22.40 5.73 0.02
CA HIS A 120 22.15 5.06 -1.24
C HIS A 120 21.97 6.05 -2.40
N VAL A 121 21.14 7.07 -2.21
CA VAL A 121 20.83 8.05 -3.25
C VAL A 121 22.05 8.92 -3.54
N LEU A 122 22.83 9.33 -2.55
CA LEU A 122 24.00 10.20 -2.75
C LEU A 122 25.31 9.42 -3.04
N ALA A 123 25.28 8.08 -3.12
CA ALA A 123 26.48 7.27 -3.38
C ALA A 123 27.21 7.69 -4.66
N ASP A 124 26.46 8.01 -5.71
CA ASP A 124 27.00 8.42 -7.02
C ASP A 124 27.19 9.94 -7.16
N PHE A 125 27.05 10.70 -6.07
CA PHE A 125 27.18 12.15 -6.12
C PHE A 125 28.66 12.56 -6.08
N PRO A 126 29.18 13.33 -7.06
CA PRO A 126 30.61 13.58 -7.18
C PRO A 126 31.27 14.16 -5.93
N PRO A 127 30.70 15.15 -5.21
CA PRO A 127 31.26 15.61 -3.93
C PRO A 127 31.31 14.52 -2.84
N CYS A 128 30.42 13.53 -2.86
CA CYS A 128 30.47 12.38 -1.97
C CYS A 128 31.46 11.30 -2.43
N GLN A 129 31.80 11.25 -3.72
CA GLN A 129 32.82 10.33 -4.26
C GLN A 129 34.24 10.89 -4.19
N LEU A 130 34.39 12.21 -4.40
CA LEU A 130 35.66 12.94 -4.42
C LEU A 130 36.08 13.42 -3.03
N GLY A 131 35.14 13.53 -2.10
CA GLY A 131 35.39 13.97 -0.73
C GLY A 131 35.88 12.86 0.20
N GLU A 132 36.47 13.25 1.32
CA GLU A 132 36.85 12.33 2.40
C GLU A 132 35.60 11.56 2.92
N PRO A 133 35.69 10.27 3.26
CA PRO A 133 34.54 9.46 3.69
C PRO A 133 33.74 10.10 4.84
N GLN A 134 34.42 10.84 5.71
CA GLN A 134 33.83 11.56 6.83
C GLN A 134 32.99 12.77 6.39
N MET A 135 33.38 13.43 5.30
CA MET A 135 32.61 14.52 4.70
C MET A 135 31.32 13.98 4.07
N ALA A 136 31.41 12.89 3.29
CA ALA A 136 30.25 12.24 2.68
C ALA A 136 29.23 11.79 3.74
N ALA A 137 29.70 11.16 4.82
CA ALA A 137 28.86 10.80 5.96
C ALA A 137 28.20 12.02 6.61
N SER A 138 28.95 13.11 6.80
CA SER A 138 28.43 14.35 7.37
C SER A 138 27.36 15.00 6.48
N CYS A 139 27.54 15.00 5.15
CA CYS A 139 26.54 15.46 4.19
C CYS A 139 25.23 14.69 4.33
N VAL A 140 25.28 13.36 4.35
CA VAL A 140 24.09 12.50 4.55
C VAL A 140 23.39 12.81 5.87
N GLN A 141 24.15 12.94 6.95
CA GLN A 141 23.60 13.26 8.27
C GLN A 141 22.93 14.65 8.27
N ALA A 142 23.52 15.61 7.57
CA ALA A 142 22.98 16.96 7.43
C ALA A 142 21.64 16.95 6.68
N VAL A 143 21.56 16.31 5.50
CA VAL A 143 20.31 16.25 4.72
C VAL A 143 19.18 15.53 5.47
N ALA A 144 19.50 14.45 6.20
CA ALA A 144 18.53 13.77 7.05
C ALA A 144 18.04 14.67 8.20
N SER A 145 18.95 15.41 8.83
CA SER A 145 18.61 16.33 9.93
C SER A 145 17.77 17.53 9.45
N MET A 146 18.08 18.07 8.25
CA MET A 146 17.27 19.11 7.61
C MET A 146 15.83 18.63 7.38
N HIS A 147 15.65 17.42 6.85
CA HIS A 147 14.32 16.85 6.61
C HIS A 147 13.51 16.74 7.91
N ASN A 148 14.10 16.21 8.97
CA ASN A 148 13.45 16.13 10.28
C ASN A 148 13.08 17.51 10.82
N ARG A 149 13.93 18.52 10.63
CA ARG A 149 13.64 19.89 11.03
C ARG A 149 12.45 20.47 10.27
N VAL A 150 12.31 20.20 8.96
CA VAL A 150 11.13 20.61 8.18
C VAL A 150 9.87 19.96 8.74
N VAL A 151 9.92 18.67 9.12
CA VAL A 151 8.79 17.99 9.75
C VAL A 151 8.38 18.67 11.05
N GLU A 152 9.33 19.05 11.91
CA GLU A 152 9.06 19.79 13.15
C GLU A 152 8.44 21.16 12.89
N VAL A 153 9.03 21.93 11.96
CA VAL A 153 8.53 23.26 11.60
C VAL A 153 7.12 23.20 11.02
N CYS A 154 6.80 22.21 10.19
CA CYS A 154 5.44 22.01 9.68
C CYS A 154 4.42 21.76 10.81
N LYS A 155 4.81 21.06 11.88
CA LYS A 155 3.95 20.87 13.06
C LYS A 155 3.71 22.19 13.80
N LEU A 156 4.76 22.97 14.02
CA LEU A 156 4.65 24.30 14.65
C LEU A 156 3.78 25.24 13.81
N PHE A 157 3.96 25.22 12.49
CA PHE A 157 3.18 26.03 11.56
C PHE A 157 1.69 25.69 11.61
N MET A 158 1.34 24.41 11.71
CA MET A 158 -0.05 23.97 11.89
C MET A 158 -0.64 24.46 13.23
N GLN A 159 0.14 24.44 14.31
CA GLN A 159 -0.31 24.91 15.62
C GLN A 159 -0.57 26.42 15.62
N GLN A 160 0.32 27.20 15.02
CA GLN A 160 0.26 28.65 15.03
C GLN A 160 -0.73 29.24 14.02
N TYR A 161 -0.75 28.71 12.79
CA TYR A 161 -1.50 29.30 11.67
C TYR A 161 -2.69 28.46 11.21
N ARG A 162 -2.91 27.28 11.81
CA ARG A 162 -3.96 26.31 11.41
C ARG A 162 -3.89 25.90 9.94
N ARG A 163 -2.70 26.00 9.34
CA ARG A 163 -2.41 25.58 7.97
C ARG A 163 -1.54 24.33 7.99
N SER A 164 -2.00 23.28 7.33
CA SER A 164 -1.31 21.99 7.27
C SER A 164 -0.45 21.89 6.02
N TYR A 165 0.82 21.55 6.20
CA TYR A 165 1.72 21.11 5.13
C TYR A 165 2.16 19.68 5.41
N HIS A 166 2.18 18.86 4.37
CA HIS A 166 2.50 17.44 4.48
C HIS A 166 3.89 17.15 3.93
N VAL A 167 4.77 16.68 4.81
CA VAL A 167 6.08 16.16 4.43
C VAL A 167 5.94 14.65 4.16
N THR A 168 6.48 14.19 3.03
CA THR A 168 6.39 12.78 2.62
C THR A 168 7.79 12.23 2.28
N PRO A 169 7.99 10.91 2.31
CA PRO A 169 9.24 10.32 1.79
C PRO A 169 9.56 10.77 0.37
N LYS A 170 8.53 10.96 -0.47
CA LYS A 170 8.67 11.48 -1.84
C LYS A 170 9.29 12.88 -1.86
N SER A 171 8.89 13.78 -0.96
CA SER A 171 9.51 15.11 -0.88
C SER A 171 10.97 15.07 -0.43
N TYR A 172 11.36 14.08 0.39
CA TYR A 172 12.77 13.87 0.73
C TYR A 172 13.60 13.43 -0.48
N LEU A 173 13.08 12.48 -1.27
CA LEU A 173 13.75 12.04 -2.50
C LEU A 173 13.93 13.18 -3.50
N PHE A 174 12.89 14.01 -3.71
CA PHE A 174 13.01 15.20 -4.56
C PHE A 174 14.05 16.19 -4.04
N PHE A 175 14.12 16.40 -2.72
CA PHE A 175 15.15 17.24 -2.12
C PHE A 175 16.56 16.71 -2.42
N LEU A 176 16.80 15.41 -2.23
CA LEU A 176 18.09 14.79 -2.53
C LEU A 176 18.46 14.90 -4.03
N SER A 177 17.50 14.66 -4.92
CA SER A 177 17.72 14.83 -6.36
C SER A 177 18.05 16.28 -6.72
N GLY A 178 17.33 17.25 -6.15
CA GLY A 178 17.61 18.68 -6.35
C GLY A 178 19.00 19.08 -5.86
N CYS A 179 19.47 18.53 -4.74
CA CYS A 179 20.86 18.75 -4.28
C CYS A 179 21.89 18.30 -5.33
N LYS A 180 21.64 17.19 -6.03
CA LYS A 180 22.54 16.73 -7.09
C LYS A 180 22.54 17.68 -8.29
N GLU A 181 21.35 18.09 -8.73
CA GLU A 181 21.17 18.95 -9.90
C GLU A 181 21.81 20.33 -9.72
N VAL A 182 21.67 20.95 -8.54
CA VAL A 182 22.21 22.29 -8.29
C VAL A 182 23.75 22.31 -8.21
N SER A 183 24.36 21.21 -7.75
CA SER A 183 25.82 21.16 -7.58
C SER A 183 26.59 20.77 -8.85
N LEU A 184 25.93 20.15 -9.84
CA LEU A 184 26.57 19.77 -11.11
C LEU A 184 27.00 20.96 -12.00
N PRO A 185 26.22 22.05 -12.14
CA PRO A 185 26.63 23.24 -12.89
C PRO A 185 27.80 24.01 -12.28
N SER A 186 28.12 23.79 -11.00
CA SER A 186 29.16 24.54 -10.27
C SER A 186 30.55 23.89 -10.34
N LEU A 187 30.64 22.68 -10.93
CA LEU A 187 31.85 21.85 -11.03
C LEU A 187 32.42 21.80 -12.46
N GLY A 188 31.86 22.57 -13.39
CA GLY A 188 32.31 22.71 -14.78
C GLY A 188 32.86 24.09 -15.08
#